data_AF-K7M6S3-F1
#
_entry.id   AF-K7M6S3-F1
#
_cell.length_a   1.000
_cell.length_b   1.000
_cell.length_c   1.000
_cell.angle_alpha   90.00
_cell.angle_beta   90.00
_cell.angle_gamma   90.00
#
_symmetry.space_group_name_H-M   'P 1'
#
loop_
_entity.id
_entity.type
_entity.pdbx_description
1 polymer ?
#
loop_
_entity_poly.entity_id
_entity_poly.type
_entity_poly.pdbx_seq_one_letter_code
_entity_poly.pdbx_strand_id
1 'polypeptide(L)'
;MAKRLKNDMDRVEGVEGVLYRVLETLPIEVLNQMRASPKDDAIPEITMAELTAADGVLFGFPMRYGSMAVQMKAFFDSTRHLW
;
A
#
# COMPACT_ATOMS: atom_id res chain seq x y z
N MET A 1 3.68 -6.65 9.04
CA MET A 1 4.95 -5.92 8.81
C MET A 1 4.73 -4.41 8.79
N ALA A 2 3.92 -3.87 7.87
CA ALA A 2 3.75 -2.42 7.70
C ALA A 2 3.36 -1.66 8.99
N LYS A 3 2.41 -2.17 9.80
CA LYS A 3 2.07 -1.57 11.10
C LYS A 3 3.26 -1.49 12.07
N ARG A 4 4.12 -2.51 12.08
CA ARG A 4 5.34 -2.51 12.91
C ARG A 4 6.31 -1.43 12.44
N LEU A 5 6.51 -1.31 11.13
CA LEU A 5 7.34 -0.25 10.55
C LEU A 5 6.78 1.13 10.86
N LYS A 6 5.46 1.34 10.76
CA LYS A 6 4.82 2.61 11.18
C LYS A 6 5.13 2.92 12.64
N ASN A 7 4.91 1.96 13.54
CA ASN A 7 5.20 2.15 14.97
C ASN A 7 6.68 2.46 15.25
N ASP A 8 7.60 1.91 14.46
CA ASP A 8 9.03 2.19 14.57
C ASP A 8 9.40 3.56 13.97
N MET A 9 8.74 3.99 12.88
CA MET A 9 8.90 5.33 12.31
C MET A 9 8.40 6.43 13.24
N ASP A 10 7.25 6.22 13.88
CA ASP A 10 6.66 7.18 14.83
C ASP A 10 7.54 7.42 16.08
N ARG A 11 8.57 6.59 16.30
CA ARG A 11 9.55 6.75 17.39
C ARG A 11 10.74 7.63 17.01
N VAL A 12 10.91 7.95 15.73
CA VAL A 12 12.01 8.79 15.24
C VAL A 12 11.57 10.25 15.32
N GLU A 13 12.32 11.07 16.07
CA GLU A 13 12.02 12.49 16.21
C GLU A 13 12.04 13.20 14.84
N GLY A 14 11.00 14.00 14.56
CA GLY A 14 10.83 14.72 13.30
C GLY A 14 10.25 13.91 12.13
N VAL A 15 9.84 12.64 12.35
CA VAL A 15 9.23 11.80 11.31
C VAL A 15 7.75 11.54 11.64
N GLU A 16 6.87 11.85 10.68
CA GLU A 16 5.46 11.46 10.72
C GLU A 16 5.20 10.30 9.76
N GLY A 17 4.90 9.12 10.29
CA GLY A 17 4.60 7.94 9.50
C GLY A 17 3.10 7.78 9.26
N VAL A 18 2.64 7.88 8.01
CA VAL A 18 1.26 7.53 7.62
C VAL A 18 1.26 6.20 6.85
N LEU A 19 0.33 5.31 7.21
CA LEU A 19 0.20 4.00 6.59
C LEU A 19 -1.03 3.95 5.68
N TYR A 20 -0.80 3.64 4.41
CA TYR A 20 -1.86 3.44 3.42
C TYR A 20 -1.83 2.03 2.83
N ARG A 21 -2.96 1.62 2.23
CA ARG A 21 -3.08 0.43 1.38
C ARG A 21 -3.37 0.83 -0.06
N VAL A 22 -3.04 -0.03 -1.02
CA VAL A 22 -3.53 0.10 -2.40
C VAL A 22 -4.91 -0.56 -2.54
N LEU A 23 -5.69 -0.05 -3.49
CA LEU A 23 -7.01 -0.58 -3.85
C LEU A 23 -6.94 -2.09 -4.18
N GLU A 24 -7.95 -2.84 -3.75
CA GLU A 24 -8.11 -4.22 -4.21
C GLU A 24 -8.61 -4.28 -5.65
N THR A 25 -7.97 -5.10 -6.48
CA THR A 25 -8.39 -5.27 -7.89
C THR A 25 -8.97 -6.65 -8.16
N LEU A 26 -8.82 -7.61 -7.25
CA LEU A 26 -9.38 -8.96 -7.40
C LEU A 26 -10.83 -9.01 -6.89
N PRO A 27 -11.73 -9.73 -7.58
CA PRO A 27 -13.06 -10.01 -7.07
C PRO A 27 -13.03 -10.75 -5.73
N ILE A 28 -14.05 -10.53 -4.90
CA ILE A 28 -14.15 -11.13 -3.57
C ILE A 28 -14.16 -12.67 -3.63
N GLU A 29 -14.74 -13.25 -4.68
CA GLU A 29 -14.77 -14.69 -4.91
C GLU A 29 -13.35 -15.26 -5.09
N VAL A 30 -12.50 -14.53 -5.82
CA VAL A 30 -11.10 -14.90 -6.04
C VAL A 30 -10.30 -14.78 -4.73
N LEU A 31 -10.52 -13.70 -3.97
CA LEU A 31 -9.89 -13.53 -2.66
C LEU A 31 -10.25 -14.66 -1.68
N ASN A 32 -11.52 -15.07 -1.68
CA ASN A 32 -12.01 -16.20 -0.88
C ASN A 32 -11.36 -17.52 -1.31
N GLN A 33 -11.26 -17.79 -2.61
CA GLN A 33 -10.56 -18.97 -3.13
C GLN A 33 -9.07 -18.99 -2.74
N MET A 34 -8.43 -17.82 -2.75
CA MET A 34 -7.03 -17.65 -2.32
C MET A 34 -6.83 -17.72 -0.80
N ARG A 35 -7.93 -17.78 -0.02
CA ARG A 35 -7.91 -17.66 1.44
C ARG A 35 -7.17 -16.40 1.90
N ALA A 36 -7.36 -15.30 1.16
CA ALA A 36 -6.76 -14.02 1.51
C ALA A 36 -7.29 -13.55 2.86
N SER A 37 -6.39 -13.05 3.72
CA SER A 37 -6.80 -12.43 4.97
C SER A 37 -7.65 -11.18 4.70
N PRO A 38 -8.65 -10.87 5.53
CA PRO A 38 -9.40 -9.64 5.40
C PRO A 38 -8.46 -8.43 5.49
N LYS A 39 -8.78 -7.39 4.72
CA LYS A 39 -8.08 -6.11 4.81
C LYS A 39 -8.45 -5.43 6.13
N ASP A 40 -7.52 -4.63 6.63
CA ASP A 40 -7.80 -3.78 7.78
C ASP A 40 -8.42 -2.47 7.30
N ASP A 41 -9.71 -2.30 7.56
CA ASP A 41 -10.47 -1.13 7.13
C ASP A 41 -10.09 0.15 7.87
N ALA A 42 -9.32 0.06 8.98
CA ALA A 42 -8.73 1.24 9.62
C ALA A 42 -7.56 1.84 8.80
N ILE A 43 -7.03 1.12 7.80
CA ILE A 43 -5.97 1.61 6.93
C ILE A 43 -6.60 2.21 5.66
N PRO A 44 -6.45 3.54 5.42
CA PRO A 44 -7.03 4.18 4.25
C PRO A 44 -6.36 3.73 2.95
N GLU A 45 -7.12 3.81 1.85
CA GLU A 45 -6.56 3.62 0.51
C GLU A 45 -5.77 4.86 0.10
N ILE A 46 -4.57 4.65 -0.47
CA ILE A 46 -3.73 5.74 -0.95
C ILE A 46 -4.37 6.38 -2.20
N THR A 47 -4.39 7.72 -2.26
CA THR A 47 -4.66 8.45 -3.50
C THR A 47 -3.38 9.08 -4.03
N MET A 48 -3.48 9.65 -5.22
CA MET A 48 -2.36 10.34 -5.87
C MET A 48 -1.95 11.58 -5.09
N ALA A 49 -2.88 12.23 -4.38
CA ALA A 49 -2.60 13.42 -3.58
C ALA A 49 -1.77 13.11 -2.33
N GLU A 50 -2.05 12.02 -1.62
CA GLU A 50 -1.23 11.61 -0.47
C GLU A 50 0.16 11.14 -0.92
N LEU A 51 0.27 10.54 -2.12
CA LEU A 51 1.58 10.19 -2.67
C LEU A 51 2.44 11.42 -2.94
N THR A 52 1.89 12.49 -3.52
CA THR A 52 2.64 13.72 -3.83
C THR A 52 2.91 14.59 -2.61
N ALA A 53 2.12 14.45 -1.54
CA ALA A 53 2.33 15.16 -0.29
C ALA A 53 3.46 14.57 0.57
N ALA A 54 3.90 13.34 0.31
CA ALA A 54 4.92 12.68 1.11
C ALA A 54 6.35 13.10 0.71
N ASP A 55 7.17 13.49 1.69
CA ASP A 55 8.60 13.76 1.49
C ASP A 55 9.43 12.49 1.27
N GLY A 56 8.90 11.35 1.73
CA GLY A 56 9.55 10.04 1.62
C GLY A 56 8.52 8.92 1.56
N VAL A 57 8.83 7.88 0.79
CA VAL A 57 7.91 6.77 0.53
C VAL A 57 8.58 5.42 0.79
N LEU A 58 7.83 4.50 1.39
CA LEU A 58 8.24 3.11 1.56
C LEU A 58 7.17 2.19 0.98
N PHE A 59 7.49 1.53 -0.13
CA PHE A 59 6.58 0.59 -0.78
C PHE A 59 6.74 -0.82 -0.20
N GLY A 60 5.64 -1.40 0.29
CA GLY A 60 5.57 -2.78 0.73
C GLY A 60 4.53 -3.55 -0.07
N PHE A 61 4.95 -4.61 -0.76
CA PHE A 61 4.04 -5.49 -1.50
C PHE A 61 4.54 -6.94 -1.46
N PRO A 62 3.63 -7.92 -1.48
CA PRO A 62 4.03 -9.31 -1.56
C PRO A 62 4.61 -9.62 -2.95
N MET A 63 5.63 -10.46 -2.99
CA MET A 63 6.22 -10.93 -4.23
C MET A 63 5.25 -11.88 -4.98
N ARG A 64 5.24 -11.76 -6.31
CA ARG A 64 4.60 -12.68 -7.26
C ARG A 64 5.61 -13.00 -8.36
N TYR A 65 6.27 -14.15 -8.26
CA TYR A 65 7.29 -14.62 -9.21
C TYR A 65 8.44 -13.61 -9.46
N GLY A 66 8.93 -12.97 -8.40
CA GLY A 66 9.98 -11.94 -8.50
C GLY A 66 9.47 -10.55 -8.90
N SER A 67 8.16 -10.39 -9.13
CA SER A 67 7.52 -9.10 -9.43
C SER A 67 6.62 -8.61 -8.30
N MET A 68 6.14 -7.39 -8.44
CA MET A 68 5.12 -6.80 -7.57
C MET A 68 3.74 -7.42 -7.79
N ALA A 69 2.86 -7.30 -6.79
CA ALA A 69 1.46 -7.67 -6.94
C ALA A 69 0.73 -6.74 -7.94
N VAL A 70 -0.27 -7.28 -8.65
CA VAL A 70 -0.99 -6.55 -9.71
C VAL A 70 -1.67 -5.28 -9.20
N GLN A 71 -2.15 -5.28 -7.95
CA GLN A 71 -2.75 -4.13 -7.28
C GLN A 71 -1.77 -2.95 -7.17
N MET A 72 -0.51 -3.26 -6.82
CA MET A 72 0.55 -2.25 -6.74
C MET A 72 0.91 -1.70 -8.12
N LYS A 73 0.98 -2.59 -9.13
CA LYS A 73 1.22 -2.16 -10.51
C LYS A 73 0.10 -1.24 -11.02
N ALA A 74 -1.16 -1.58 -10.74
CA ALA A 74 -2.31 -0.77 -11.11
C ALA A 74 -2.29 0.61 -10.43
N PHE A 75 -1.88 0.67 -9.15
CA PHE A 75 -1.66 1.94 -8.47
C PHE A 75 -0.60 2.78 -9.19
N PHE A 76 0.57 2.22 -9.52
CA PHE A 76 1.59 2.98 -10.27
C PHE A 76 1.11 3.41 -11.65
N ASP A 77 0.36 2.57 -12.36
CA ASP A 77 -0.21 2.92 -13.67
C ASP A 77 -1.22 4.07 -13.59
N SER A 78 -1.91 4.23 -12.44
CA SER A 78 -2.77 5.38 -12.18
C SER A 78 -2.00 6.71 -12.03
N THR A 79 -0.71 6.63 -11.67
CA THR A 79 0.12 7.82 -11.42
C THR A 79 0.71 8.45 -12.67
N ARG A 80 0.29 8.03 -13.88
CA ARG A 80 0.81 8.49 -15.19
C ARG A 80 0.86 10.01 -15.42
N HIS A 81 0.19 10.81 -14.60
CA HIS A 81 0.16 12.28 -14.70
C HIS A 81 1.29 12.95 -13.89
N LEU A 82 2.02 12.16 -13.09
CA LEU A 82 3.19 12.59 -12.31
C LEU A 82 4.53 12.35 -13.05
N TRP A 83 4.50 11.64 -14.19
CA TRP A 83 5.66 11.21 -14.98
C TRP A 83 5.46 11.62 -16.44
#